data_AF-A0A3M1EKJ0-F1
#
_entry.id   AF-A0A3M1EKJ0-F1
#
_cell.length_a   1.000
_cell.length_b   1.000
_cell.length_c   1.000
_cell.angle_alpha   90.00
_cell.angle_beta   90.00
_cell.angle_gamma   90.00
#
_symmetry.space_group_name_H-M   'P 1'
#
loop_
_entity.id
_entity.type
_entity.pdbx_description
1 polymer ?
#
loop_
_entity_poly.entity_id
_entity_poly.type
_entity_poly.pdbx_seq_one_letter_code
_entity_poly.pdbx_strand_id
1 'polypeptide(L)'
;MSQTITRRQFLKVSAVASAATVISGCTVNLQQAEYLETYVHPPEEGLPGQDLWYASTCRQCPAGCGIIVRVSEGRARKIEGNPLHPLNQGKLCARGQAGLQVLYNPDRVRNALQQTGGRGSKQFEPLYWDDALQLLTERLQSISDPAGIAFLGGLMSDHLYSLVSQFLAALGAPAPVLYDLHTELEGRQTLIQASDALFGVPVLPVFDIATTDVVFSFGANFLETWLSPVNYNRAFGRLREGQVGKRGYIVQFEPRLSSTAASADEWVPIRPGTEGLVALALGKIIVEEGLGHELSHREHAVMYKNVNVGEIAEATGIPAEELERLARSFANADHQVAIPGGTLAGHGDGGAAIAAVH
;
A
#
# COMPACT_ATOMS: atom_id res chain seq x y z
N MET A 1 -53.02 3.31 56.13
CA MET A 1 -53.74 4.56 55.75
C MET A 1 -53.18 5.01 54.41
N SER A 2 -54.02 5.03 53.37
CA SER A 2 -53.64 5.54 52.04
C SER A 2 -53.57 7.07 52.11
N GLN A 3 -52.39 7.66 51.84
CA GLN A 3 -52.28 9.12 51.74
C GLN A 3 -52.65 9.55 50.31
N THR A 4 -53.81 10.18 50.17
CA THR A 4 -54.30 10.74 48.91
C THR A 4 -53.52 12.01 48.55
N ILE A 5 -52.79 11.97 47.44
CA ILE A 5 -52.06 13.13 46.89
C ILE A 5 -53.06 14.22 46.50
N THR A 6 -52.86 15.44 47.01
CA THR A 6 -53.73 16.58 46.69
C THR A 6 -53.46 17.12 45.28
N ARG A 7 -54.47 17.70 44.62
CA ARG A 7 -54.32 18.34 43.29
C ARG A 7 -53.18 19.36 43.22
N ARG A 8 -52.90 20.06 44.33
CA ARG A 8 -51.79 21.02 44.44
C ARG A 8 -50.42 20.33 44.49
N GLN A 9 -50.33 19.16 45.11
CA GLN A 9 -49.11 18.33 45.08
C GLN A 9 -48.91 17.74 43.68
N PHE A 10 -49.97 17.31 42.99
CA PHE A 10 -49.87 16.83 41.61
C PHE A 10 -49.30 17.90 40.67
N LEU A 11 -49.81 19.14 40.73
CA LEU A 11 -49.31 20.24 39.89
C LEU A 11 -47.85 20.63 40.20
N LYS A 12 -47.43 20.55 41.46
CA LYS A 12 -46.02 20.75 41.84
C LYS A 12 -45.11 19.65 41.27
N VAL A 13 -45.56 18.40 41.31
CA VAL A 13 -44.81 17.26 40.76
C VAL A 13 -44.73 17.34 39.23
N SER A 14 -45.83 17.72 38.55
CA SER A 14 -45.85 17.85 37.09
C SER A 14 -45.01 19.01 36.57
N ALA A 15 -44.92 20.14 37.29
CA ALA A 15 -44.06 21.26 36.94
C ALA A 15 -42.56 20.92 37.09
N VAL A 16 -42.20 20.08 38.08
CA VAL A 16 -40.83 19.57 38.24
C VAL A 16 -40.50 18.54 37.17
N ALA A 17 -41.45 17.69 36.78
CA ALA A 17 -41.27 16.69 35.73
C ALA A 17 -41.07 17.30 34.33
N SER A 18 -41.64 18.48 34.05
CA SER A 18 -41.50 19.16 32.76
C SER A 18 -40.22 20.00 32.65
N ALA A 19 -39.63 20.43 33.75
CA ALA A 19 -38.29 21.03 33.75
C ALA A 19 -37.18 19.98 33.54
N ALA A 20 -37.41 18.72 33.95
CA ALA A 20 -36.43 17.64 33.80
C ALA A 20 -36.29 17.14 32.35
N THR A 21 -37.33 17.24 31.52
CA THR A 21 -37.30 16.74 30.13
C THR A 21 -36.60 17.68 29.14
N VAL A 22 -36.35 18.94 29.49
CA VAL A 22 -35.65 19.90 28.60
C VAL A 22 -34.12 19.77 28.69
N ILE A 23 -33.58 19.10 29.72
CA ILE A 23 -32.13 18.96 29.92
C ILE A 23 -31.54 17.76 29.16
N SER A 24 -32.36 16.79 28.71
CA SER A 24 -31.88 15.62 27.97
C SER A 24 -31.59 15.88 26.48
N GLY A 25 -31.84 17.09 25.95
CA GLY A 25 -31.64 17.43 24.54
C GLY A 25 -30.25 17.96 24.18
N CYS A 26 -29.44 18.35 25.17
CA CYS A 26 -28.14 18.99 24.97
C CYS A 26 -27.06 18.36 25.86
N THR A 27 -26.90 17.04 25.78
CA THR A 27 -25.64 16.40 26.16
C THR A 27 -25.05 15.78 24.92
N VAL A 28 -24.11 16.50 24.30
CA VAL A 28 -23.02 15.86 23.57
C VAL A 28 -22.49 14.78 24.51
N ASN A 29 -22.62 13.52 24.12
CA ASN A 29 -22.22 12.38 24.95
C ASN A 29 -20.68 12.29 24.97
N LEU A 30 -20.03 13.24 25.65
CA LEU A 30 -18.60 13.29 25.94
C LEU A 30 -18.24 12.46 27.18
N GLN A 31 -19.20 11.70 27.73
CA GLN A 31 -19.10 11.00 29.01
C GLN A 31 -19.67 9.58 28.97
N GLN A 32 -19.72 8.93 27.80
CA GLN A 32 -19.62 7.47 27.86
C GLN A 32 -18.19 7.18 28.30
N ALA A 33 -17.98 7.16 29.62
CA ALA A 33 -16.84 6.51 30.20
C ALA A 33 -16.89 5.08 29.66
N GLU A 34 -16.11 4.82 28.61
CA GLU A 34 -15.70 3.46 28.30
C GLU A 34 -15.04 2.98 29.59
N TYR A 35 -15.78 2.19 30.37
CA TYR A 35 -15.17 1.43 31.42
C TYR A 35 -14.10 0.58 30.74
N LEU A 36 -12.85 0.91 31.04
CA LEU A 36 -11.73 0.05 30.81
C LEU A 36 -11.96 -1.16 31.71
N GLU A 37 -12.69 -2.16 31.19
CA GLU A 37 -12.67 -3.47 31.80
C GLU A 37 -11.21 -3.91 31.82
N THR A 38 -10.64 -3.90 33.02
CA THR A 38 -9.29 -4.36 33.28
C THR A 38 -9.22 -5.81 32.82
N TYR A 39 -8.12 -6.19 32.17
CA TYR A 39 -7.82 -7.59 31.91
C TYR A 39 -8.08 -8.41 33.19
N VAL A 40 -9.10 -9.27 33.18
CA VAL A 40 -9.43 -10.11 34.35
C VAL A 40 -8.24 -11.00 34.71
N HIS A 41 -7.42 -11.33 33.72
CA HIS A 41 -6.12 -11.98 33.88
C HIS A 41 -5.07 -11.26 33.03
N PRO A 42 -4.22 -10.38 33.61
CA PRO A 42 -3.11 -9.79 32.87
C PRO A 42 -2.15 -10.90 32.40
N PRO A 43 -1.53 -10.77 31.21
CA PRO A 43 -0.47 -11.69 30.80
C PRO A 43 0.66 -11.66 31.85
N GLU A 44 1.33 -12.80 32.06
CA GLU A 44 2.37 -12.97 33.07
C GLU A 44 3.49 -11.92 32.97
N GLU A 45 3.70 -11.38 31.77
CA GLU A 45 4.71 -10.37 31.43
C GLU A 45 4.28 -8.92 31.79
N GLY A 46 3.04 -8.68 32.22
CA GLY A 46 2.46 -7.34 32.40
C GLY A 46 2.38 -6.85 33.83
N LEU A 47 3.11 -5.77 34.16
CA LEU A 47 2.94 -5.04 35.42
C LEU A 47 1.77 -4.03 35.30
N PRO A 48 0.83 -3.99 36.27
CA PRO A 48 -0.24 -2.99 36.28
C PRO A 48 0.30 -1.56 36.19
N GLY A 49 -0.30 -0.75 35.32
CA GLY A 49 0.10 0.65 35.08
C GLY A 49 1.32 0.83 34.17
N GLN A 50 1.91 -0.24 33.64
CA GLN A 50 2.97 -0.18 32.63
C GLN A 50 2.45 -0.60 31.26
N ASP A 51 2.84 0.15 30.23
CA ASP A 51 2.54 -0.20 28.86
C ASP A 51 3.45 -1.34 28.40
N LEU A 52 2.87 -2.33 27.73
CA LEU A 52 3.58 -3.40 27.04
C LEU A 52 3.82 -3.05 25.58
N TRP A 53 4.89 -3.57 25.01
CA TRP A 53 5.26 -3.30 23.62
C TRP A 53 5.49 -4.62 22.87
N TYR A 54 4.69 -4.84 21.83
CA TYR A 54 4.77 -6.06 21.03
C TYR A 54 5.24 -5.75 19.62
N ALA A 55 6.22 -6.50 19.13
CA ALA A 55 6.62 -6.43 17.73
C ALA A 55 5.57 -7.11 16.83
N SER A 56 5.29 -6.51 15.69
CA SER A 56 4.43 -7.09 14.65
C SER A 56 4.83 -6.53 13.28
N THR A 57 4.04 -6.85 12.25
CA THR A 57 4.26 -6.38 10.88
C THR A 57 3.01 -5.64 10.39
N CYS A 58 3.21 -4.43 9.89
CA CYS A 58 2.15 -3.63 9.27
C CYS A 58 1.70 -4.29 7.96
N ARG A 59 0.38 -4.48 7.80
CA ARG A 59 -0.25 -5.07 6.61
C ARG A 59 -1.21 -4.10 5.90
N GLN A 60 -1.04 -2.79 6.14
CA GLN A 60 -1.84 -1.75 5.48
C GLN A 60 -1.43 -1.57 4.00
N CYS A 61 -0.30 -2.16 3.59
CA CYS A 61 0.14 -2.31 2.21
C CYS A 61 1.14 -3.46 2.06
N PRO A 62 1.54 -3.82 0.83
CA PRO A 62 2.50 -4.90 0.57
C PRO A 62 3.92 -4.66 1.10
N ALA A 63 4.26 -3.42 1.50
CA ALA A 63 5.62 -3.08 1.94
C ALA A 63 6.08 -3.81 3.21
N GLY A 64 5.17 -4.23 4.09
CA GLY A 64 5.51 -5.04 5.26
C GLY A 64 6.41 -4.35 6.29
N CYS A 65 6.18 -3.07 6.61
CA CYS A 65 6.95 -2.37 7.64
C CYS A 65 6.85 -3.07 9.01
N GLY A 66 7.98 -3.24 9.71
CA GLY A 66 7.96 -3.72 11.10
C GLY A 66 7.42 -2.65 12.04
N ILE A 67 6.54 -3.04 12.94
CA ILE A 67 5.89 -2.14 13.91
C ILE A 67 6.09 -2.62 15.33
N ILE A 68 5.98 -1.67 16.25
CA ILE A 68 5.81 -1.94 17.68
C ILE A 68 4.44 -1.40 18.10
N VAL A 69 3.68 -2.24 18.79
CA VAL A 69 2.33 -1.93 19.25
C VAL A 69 2.38 -1.73 20.75
N ARG A 70 2.07 -0.50 21.18
CA ARG A 70 1.90 -0.18 22.59
C ARG A 70 0.55 -0.67 23.07
N VAL A 71 0.54 -1.53 24.07
CA VAL A 71 -0.63 -2.10 24.70
C VAL A 71 -0.72 -1.60 26.14
N SER A 72 -1.82 -0.92 26.46
CA SER A 72 -2.09 -0.36 27.78
C SER A 72 -3.38 -0.96 28.29
N GLU A 73 -3.35 -1.57 29.48
CA GLU A 73 -4.48 -2.29 30.07
C GLU A 73 -5.08 -3.30 29.09
N GLY A 74 -4.19 -3.94 28.31
CA GLY A 74 -4.52 -4.97 27.35
C GLY A 74 -5.28 -4.51 26.10
N ARG A 75 -5.39 -3.19 25.89
CA ARG A 75 -5.85 -2.59 24.63
C ARG A 75 -4.67 -2.02 23.86
N ALA A 76 -4.61 -2.27 22.55
CA ALA A 76 -3.65 -1.63 21.66
C ALA A 76 -3.97 -0.14 21.54
N ARG A 77 -3.02 0.73 21.88
CA ARG A 77 -3.22 2.19 21.97
C ARG A 77 -2.46 2.98 20.93
N LYS A 78 -1.31 2.46 20.50
CA LYS A 78 -0.45 3.16 19.56
C LYS A 78 0.34 2.16 18.74
N ILE A 79 0.55 2.49 17.47
CA ILE A 79 1.45 1.76 16.60
C ILE A 79 2.59 2.72 16.26
N GLU A 80 3.83 2.29 16.44
CA GLU A 80 5.02 3.01 15.97
C GLU A 80 5.86 2.10 15.08
N GLY A 81 6.78 2.68 14.31
CA GLY A 81 7.74 1.89 13.55
C GLY A 81 8.69 1.16 14.50
N ASN A 82 9.05 -0.08 14.18
CA ASN A 82 10.08 -0.80 14.92
C ASN A 82 11.48 -0.26 14.55
N PRO A 83 12.27 0.29 15.50
CA PRO A 83 13.63 0.79 15.24
C PRO A 83 14.59 -0.26 14.69
N LEU A 84 14.37 -1.53 15.04
CA LEU A 84 15.23 -2.65 14.63
C LEU A 84 14.85 -3.23 13.26
N HIS A 85 13.72 -2.82 12.68
CA HIS A 85 13.29 -3.35 11.40
C HIS A 85 14.00 -2.63 10.24
N PRO A 86 14.66 -3.35 9.31
CA PRO A 86 15.59 -2.75 8.35
C PRO A 86 14.90 -1.79 7.37
N LEU A 87 13.65 -2.10 6.99
CA LEU A 87 12.90 -1.36 5.97
C LEU A 87 12.50 0.05 6.42
N ASN A 88 12.09 0.21 7.68
CA ASN A 88 11.50 1.45 8.16
C ASN A 88 12.24 2.11 9.33
N GLN A 89 13.12 1.38 10.04
CA GLN A 89 14.04 1.91 11.06
C GLN A 89 13.35 2.89 12.04
N GLY A 90 12.23 2.46 12.61
CA GLY A 90 11.46 3.25 13.58
C GLY A 90 10.45 4.22 12.98
N LYS A 91 10.44 4.43 11.66
CA LYS A 91 9.46 5.30 10.98
C LYS A 91 8.19 4.53 10.59
N LEU A 92 7.08 5.24 10.45
CA LEU A 92 5.80 4.65 10.04
C LEU A 92 4.94 5.68 9.31
N CYS A 93 4.27 5.27 8.24
CA CYS A 93 3.37 6.14 7.47
C CYS A 93 2.01 6.31 8.16
N ALA A 94 1.21 7.27 7.68
CA ALA A 94 -0.11 7.57 8.22
C ALA A 94 -1.06 6.35 8.23
N ARG A 95 -1.04 5.50 7.19
CA ARG A 95 -1.84 4.27 7.15
C ARG A 95 -1.45 3.31 8.28
N GLY A 96 -0.14 3.12 8.50
CA GLY A 96 0.36 2.25 9.57
C GLY A 96 -0.06 2.74 10.94
N GLN A 97 0.01 4.06 11.17
CA GLN A 97 -0.45 4.70 12.40
C GLN A 97 -1.97 4.54 12.61
N ALA A 98 -2.75 4.60 11.52
CA ALA A 98 -4.20 4.40 11.54
C ALA A 98 -4.62 2.92 11.68
N GLY A 99 -3.69 1.97 11.72
CA GLY A 99 -4.01 0.53 11.74
C GLY A 99 -4.92 0.09 12.89
N LEU A 100 -4.93 0.82 14.00
CA LEU A 100 -5.84 0.55 15.13
C LEU A 100 -7.32 0.75 14.76
N GLN A 101 -7.63 1.62 13.79
CA GLN A 101 -9.01 1.80 13.33
C GLN A 101 -9.54 0.55 12.61
N VAL A 102 -8.66 -0.24 11.99
CA VAL A 102 -9.06 -1.53 11.40
C VAL A 102 -9.37 -2.55 12.51
N LEU A 103 -8.54 -2.60 13.55
CA LEU A 103 -8.73 -3.51 14.69
C LEU A 103 -10.03 -3.22 15.45
N TYR A 104 -10.30 -1.93 15.69
CA TYR A 104 -11.46 -1.44 16.45
C TYR A 104 -12.62 -0.96 15.58
N ASN A 105 -12.66 -1.35 14.31
CA ASN A 105 -13.78 -1.00 13.44
C ASN A 105 -15.09 -1.57 14.02
N PRO A 106 -16.11 -0.74 14.31
CA PRO A 106 -17.38 -1.21 14.88
C PRO A 106 -18.14 -2.17 13.96
N ASP A 107 -17.90 -2.11 12.65
CA ASP A 107 -18.50 -2.95 11.61
C ASP A 107 -17.71 -4.25 11.35
N ARG A 108 -16.62 -4.49 12.10
CA ARG A 108 -15.83 -5.71 11.98
C ARG A 108 -16.70 -6.94 12.24
N VAL A 109 -16.65 -7.91 11.34
CA VAL A 109 -17.32 -9.21 11.50
C VAL A 109 -16.79 -9.91 12.75
N ARG A 110 -17.70 -10.22 13.69
CA ARG A 110 -17.37 -10.78 15.01
C ARG A 110 -17.45 -12.31 15.08
N ASN A 111 -18.27 -12.92 14.23
CA ASN A 111 -18.53 -14.37 14.17
C ASN A 111 -18.64 -14.82 12.70
N ALA A 112 -18.63 -16.13 12.46
CA ALA A 112 -19.03 -16.65 11.16
C ALA A 112 -20.47 -16.25 10.81
N LEU A 113 -20.75 -16.08 9.52
CA LEU A 113 -22.05 -15.64 9.01
C LEU A 113 -22.47 -16.53 7.84
N GLN A 114 -23.75 -16.85 7.74
CA GLN A 114 -24.35 -17.55 6.61
C GLN A 114 -25.23 -16.60 5.80
N GLN A 115 -25.08 -16.62 4.47
CA GLN A 115 -25.98 -15.89 3.59
C GLN A 115 -27.28 -16.67 3.37
N THR A 116 -28.42 -16.14 3.84
CA THR A 116 -29.71 -16.86 3.82
C THR A 116 -30.64 -16.43 2.66
N GLY A 117 -30.53 -15.20 2.17
CA GLY A 117 -31.39 -14.66 1.11
C GLY A 117 -30.99 -15.04 -0.33
N GLY A 118 -30.06 -15.98 -0.51
CA GLY A 118 -29.47 -16.29 -1.82
C GLY A 118 -28.41 -15.29 -2.28
N ARG A 119 -27.77 -15.56 -3.43
CA ARG A 119 -26.63 -14.78 -3.94
C ARG A 119 -27.03 -13.32 -4.20
N GLY A 120 -26.26 -12.38 -3.67
CA GLY A 120 -26.47 -10.94 -3.86
C GLY A 120 -27.50 -10.30 -2.92
N SER A 121 -28.20 -11.08 -2.09
CA SER A 121 -29.21 -10.57 -1.14
C SER A 121 -28.66 -9.66 -0.04
N LYS A 122 -27.38 -9.80 0.29
CA LYS A 122 -26.73 -9.17 1.46
C LYS A 122 -27.44 -9.45 2.79
N GLN A 123 -28.21 -10.53 2.87
CA GLN A 123 -28.86 -10.98 4.11
C GLN A 123 -27.99 -12.06 4.76
N PHE A 124 -27.54 -11.79 5.99
CA PHE A 124 -26.62 -12.65 6.72
C PHE A 124 -27.15 -12.94 8.12
N GLU A 125 -27.04 -14.20 8.54
CA GLU A 125 -27.35 -14.64 9.89
C GLU A 125 -26.10 -15.19 10.58
N PRO A 126 -25.93 -14.99 11.91
CA PRO A 126 -24.83 -15.57 12.66
C PRO A 126 -24.79 -17.10 12.58
N LEU A 127 -23.60 -17.66 12.48
CA LEU A 127 -23.34 -19.11 12.49
C LEU A 127 -22.21 -19.41 13.47
N TYR A 128 -22.32 -20.51 14.22
CA TYR A 128 -21.21 -20.97 15.07
C TYR A 128 -20.05 -21.48 14.21
N TRP A 129 -18.83 -21.38 14.71
CA TRP A 129 -17.63 -21.74 13.94
C TRP A 129 -17.61 -23.21 13.53
N ASP A 130 -18.00 -24.12 14.44
CA ASP A 130 -18.02 -25.55 14.14
C ASP A 130 -19.05 -25.88 13.05
N ASP A 131 -20.24 -25.29 13.12
CA ASP A 131 -21.27 -25.44 12.09
C ASP A 131 -20.83 -24.86 10.74
N ALA A 132 -20.13 -23.72 10.76
CA ALA A 132 -19.59 -23.09 9.55
C ALA A 132 -18.51 -23.96 8.88
N LEU A 133 -17.62 -24.56 9.67
CA LEU A 133 -16.59 -25.46 9.19
C LEU A 133 -17.19 -26.78 8.68
N GLN A 134 -18.20 -27.32 9.36
CA GLN A 134 -18.93 -28.50 8.89
C GLN A 134 -19.62 -28.21 7.55
N LEU A 135 -20.35 -27.09 7.44
CA LEU A 135 -21.01 -26.69 6.20
C LEU A 135 -19.99 -26.52 5.05
N LEU A 136 -18.84 -25.88 5.31
CA LEU A 136 -17.78 -25.77 4.31
C LEU A 136 -17.25 -27.14 3.89
N THR A 137 -17.03 -28.04 4.84
CA THR A 137 -16.53 -29.40 4.60
C THR A 137 -17.51 -30.20 3.74
N GLU A 138 -18.79 -30.20 4.08
CA GLU A 138 -19.84 -30.88 3.31
C GLU A 138 -19.91 -30.35 1.87
N ARG A 139 -19.77 -29.03 1.69
CA ARG A 139 -19.75 -28.41 0.36
C ARG A 139 -18.54 -28.86 -0.45
N LEU A 140 -17.35 -28.83 0.14
CA LEU A 140 -16.13 -29.28 -0.53
C LEU A 140 -16.21 -30.77 -0.92
N GLN A 141 -16.76 -31.62 -0.04
CA GLN A 141 -16.95 -33.05 -0.32
C GLN A 141 -18.01 -33.32 -1.41
N SER A 142 -18.99 -32.42 -1.58
CA SER A 142 -20.01 -32.55 -2.62
C SER A 142 -19.52 -32.21 -4.04
N ILE A 143 -18.34 -31.59 -4.17
CA ILE A 143 -17.77 -31.20 -5.46
C ILE A 143 -17.11 -32.44 -6.09
N SER A 144 -17.61 -32.86 -7.26
CA SER A 144 -17.14 -34.06 -7.95
C SER A 144 -15.79 -33.87 -8.66
N ASP A 145 -15.53 -32.65 -9.16
CA ASP A 145 -14.30 -32.29 -9.84
C ASP A 145 -13.57 -31.20 -9.03
N PRO A 146 -12.44 -31.53 -8.38
CA PRO A 146 -11.64 -30.55 -7.64
C PRO A 146 -11.20 -29.34 -8.46
N ALA A 147 -11.13 -29.43 -9.79
CA ALA A 147 -10.84 -28.28 -10.65
C ALA A 147 -11.94 -27.18 -10.57
N GLY A 148 -13.12 -27.51 -10.07
CA GLY A 148 -14.20 -26.56 -9.78
C GLY A 148 -14.00 -25.72 -8.51
N ILE A 149 -12.95 -25.99 -7.72
CA ILE A 149 -12.62 -25.24 -6.50
C ILE A 149 -11.67 -24.10 -6.85
N ALA A 150 -11.99 -22.88 -6.42
CA ALA A 150 -11.10 -21.73 -6.54
C ALA A 150 -10.92 -21.05 -5.19
N PHE A 151 -9.67 -20.72 -4.87
CA PHE A 151 -9.34 -19.83 -3.75
C PHE A 151 -8.90 -18.49 -4.30
N LEU A 152 -9.60 -17.43 -3.90
CA LEU A 152 -9.29 -16.05 -4.28
C LEU A 152 -8.75 -15.32 -3.06
N GLY A 153 -7.46 -14.97 -3.09
CA GLY A 153 -6.76 -14.28 -2.01
C GLY A 153 -6.31 -12.87 -2.43
N GLY A 154 -6.15 -11.99 -1.44
CA GLY A 154 -5.47 -10.70 -1.62
C GLY A 154 -4.05 -10.74 -1.04
N LEU A 155 -3.70 -9.69 -0.30
CA LEU A 155 -2.40 -9.56 0.37
C LEU A 155 -2.19 -10.63 1.47
N MET A 156 -1.57 -11.75 1.12
CA MET A 156 -1.24 -12.88 2.01
C MET A 156 0.21 -12.85 2.49
N SER A 157 0.49 -13.42 3.66
CA SER A 157 1.86 -13.70 4.09
C SER A 157 2.31 -15.05 3.54
N ASP A 158 3.62 -15.26 3.44
CA ASP A 158 4.18 -16.49 2.87
C ASP A 158 3.73 -17.75 3.63
N HIS A 159 3.65 -17.67 4.96
CA HIS A 159 3.14 -18.78 5.77
C HIS A 159 1.67 -19.10 5.48
N LEU A 160 0.82 -18.07 5.31
CA LEU A 160 -0.58 -18.27 4.99
C LEU A 160 -0.75 -18.80 3.56
N TYR A 161 0.04 -18.29 2.60
CA TYR A 161 0.05 -18.80 1.23
C TYR A 161 0.48 -20.28 1.19
N SER A 162 1.52 -20.64 1.95
CA SER A 162 1.99 -22.02 2.06
C SER A 162 0.91 -22.94 2.63
N LEU A 163 0.24 -22.52 3.71
CA LEU A 163 -0.87 -23.26 4.31
C LEU A 163 -2.01 -23.48 3.32
N VAL A 164 -2.46 -22.42 2.64
CA VAL A 164 -3.56 -22.50 1.66
C VAL A 164 -3.17 -23.36 0.47
N SER A 165 -1.95 -23.21 -0.04
CA SER A 165 -1.45 -24.02 -1.16
C SER A 165 -1.42 -25.50 -0.81
N GLN A 166 -0.95 -25.86 0.40
CA GLN A 166 -0.97 -27.24 0.88
C GLN A 166 -2.40 -27.78 1.03
N PHE A 167 -3.31 -26.96 1.57
CA PHE A 167 -4.71 -27.33 1.69
C PHE A 167 -5.37 -27.60 0.33
N LEU A 168 -5.19 -26.73 -0.66
CA LEU A 168 -5.74 -26.93 -2.00
C LEU A 168 -5.11 -28.12 -2.71
N ALA A 169 -3.79 -28.32 -2.57
CA ALA A 169 -3.10 -29.49 -3.11
C ALA A 169 -3.65 -30.79 -2.53
N ALA A 170 -3.95 -30.83 -1.22
CA ALA A 170 -4.57 -32.00 -0.58
C ALA A 170 -5.99 -32.30 -1.09
N LEU A 171 -6.72 -31.28 -1.55
CA LEU A 171 -8.02 -31.43 -2.21
C LEU A 171 -7.92 -31.80 -3.70
N GLY A 172 -6.72 -31.74 -4.30
CA GLY A 172 -6.54 -31.84 -5.75
C GLY A 172 -7.01 -30.59 -6.52
N ALA A 173 -7.19 -29.47 -5.82
CA ALA A 173 -7.65 -28.21 -6.38
C ALA A 173 -6.50 -27.37 -6.97
N PRO A 174 -6.79 -26.43 -7.89
CA PRO A 174 -5.82 -25.46 -8.39
C PRO A 174 -5.17 -24.63 -7.26
N ALA A 175 -3.94 -24.16 -7.52
CA ALA A 175 -3.24 -23.25 -6.63
C ALA A 175 -4.05 -21.96 -6.37
N PRO A 176 -3.87 -21.29 -5.22
CA PRO A 176 -4.61 -20.08 -4.92
C PRO A 176 -4.30 -18.97 -5.91
N VAL A 177 -5.33 -18.25 -6.36
CA VAL A 177 -5.20 -17.07 -7.21
C VAL A 177 -5.10 -15.85 -6.30
N LEU A 178 -3.94 -15.19 -6.33
CA LEU A 178 -3.71 -13.96 -5.58
C LEU A 178 -3.93 -12.76 -6.48
N TYR A 179 -4.83 -11.88 -6.07
CA TYR A 179 -5.07 -10.61 -6.73
C TYR A 179 -5.44 -9.56 -5.69
N ASP A 180 -4.71 -8.46 -5.69
CA ASP A 180 -5.12 -7.27 -4.95
C ASP A 180 -4.86 -6.02 -5.78
N LEU A 181 -5.87 -5.14 -5.83
CA LEU A 181 -5.82 -3.94 -6.65
C LEU A 181 -4.63 -3.03 -6.29
N HIS A 182 -4.16 -3.08 -5.04
CA HIS A 182 -3.07 -2.23 -4.60
C HIS A 182 -1.72 -2.66 -5.19
N THR A 183 -1.39 -3.95 -5.13
CA THR A 183 -0.20 -4.57 -5.73
C THR A 183 -0.18 -4.38 -7.25
N GLU A 184 -1.34 -4.52 -7.90
CA GLU A 184 -1.46 -4.36 -9.36
C GLU A 184 -1.25 -2.90 -9.80
N LEU A 185 -1.89 -1.94 -9.13
CA LEU A 185 -1.70 -0.52 -9.43
C LEU A 185 -0.29 0.00 -9.09
N GLU A 186 0.45 -0.71 -8.24
CA GLU A 186 1.87 -0.44 -8.00
C GLU A 186 2.79 -1.04 -9.08
N GLY A 187 2.25 -1.87 -9.99
CA GLY A 187 3.01 -2.52 -11.07
C GLY A 187 3.95 -3.63 -10.60
N ARG A 188 3.72 -4.21 -9.41
CA ARG A 188 4.67 -5.16 -8.77
C ARG A 188 4.94 -6.40 -9.62
N GLN A 189 3.89 -7.01 -10.17
CA GLN A 189 4.04 -8.20 -11.00
C GLN A 189 4.73 -7.87 -12.33
N THR A 190 4.33 -6.76 -12.96
CA THR A 190 4.96 -6.29 -14.19
C THR A 190 6.44 -5.97 -14.01
N LEU A 191 6.81 -5.40 -12.85
CA LEU A 191 8.21 -5.17 -12.48
C LEU A 191 8.98 -6.48 -12.30
N ILE A 192 8.43 -7.46 -11.60
CA ILE A 192 9.05 -8.78 -11.43
C ILE A 192 9.28 -9.46 -12.79
N GLN A 193 8.30 -9.38 -13.69
CA GLN A 193 8.40 -9.92 -15.05
C GLN A 193 9.47 -9.19 -15.87
N ALA A 194 9.54 -7.86 -15.76
CA ALA A 194 10.57 -7.08 -16.44
C ALA A 194 11.97 -7.41 -15.90
N SER A 195 12.12 -7.58 -14.58
CA SER A 195 13.39 -7.99 -13.97
C SER A 195 13.82 -9.39 -14.41
N ASP A 196 12.88 -10.33 -14.58
CA ASP A 196 13.16 -11.64 -15.15
C ASP A 196 13.62 -11.54 -16.62
N ALA A 197 12.89 -10.76 -17.43
CA ALA A 197 13.20 -10.61 -18.85
C ALA A 197 14.55 -9.91 -19.12
N LEU A 198 14.91 -8.91 -18.30
CA LEU A 198 16.12 -8.10 -18.48
C LEU A 198 17.34 -8.66 -17.75
N PHE A 199 17.14 -9.21 -16.54
CA PHE A 199 18.24 -9.64 -15.66
C PHE A 199 18.23 -11.14 -15.34
N GLY A 200 17.21 -11.89 -15.77
CA GLY A 200 17.09 -13.33 -15.50
C GLY A 200 16.77 -13.65 -14.04
N VAL A 201 16.28 -12.66 -13.27
CA VAL A 201 15.95 -12.82 -11.85
C VAL A 201 14.54 -12.29 -11.58
N PRO A 202 13.55 -13.16 -11.31
CA PRO A 202 12.16 -12.78 -11.09
C PRO A 202 11.95 -12.27 -9.65
N VAL A 203 12.56 -11.14 -9.33
CA VAL A 203 12.43 -10.47 -8.02
C VAL A 203 12.00 -9.02 -8.20
N LEU A 204 11.36 -8.46 -7.17
CA LEU A 204 11.06 -7.04 -7.17
C LEU A 204 12.37 -6.26 -6.99
N PRO A 205 12.72 -5.33 -7.90
CA PRO A 205 13.95 -4.57 -7.81
C PRO A 205 13.91 -3.57 -6.65
N VAL A 206 15.09 -3.27 -6.11
CA VAL A 206 15.30 -2.23 -5.10
C VAL A 206 16.06 -1.09 -5.75
N PHE A 207 15.43 0.09 -5.83
CA PHE A 207 16.05 1.29 -6.39
C PHE A 207 16.75 2.07 -5.27
N ASP A 208 18.08 2.09 -5.29
CA ASP A 208 18.87 2.84 -4.30
C ASP A 208 18.92 4.33 -4.62
N ILE A 209 17.85 5.06 -4.27
CA ILE A 209 17.82 6.51 -4.46
C ILE A 209 18.59 7.28 -3.37
N ALA A 210 19.12 6.62 -2.34
CA ALA A 210 19.74 7.33 -1.22
C ALA A 210 21.15 7.83 -1.55
N THR A 211 21.83 7.14 -2.47
CA THR A 211 23.23 7.40 -2.85
C THR A 211 23.39 7.83 -4.31
N THR A 212 22.30 8.14 -5.00
CA THR A 212 22.32 8.56 -6.41
C THR A 212 22.59 10.05 -6.57
N ASP A 213 23.19 10.42 -7.70
CA ASP A 213 23.35 11.81 -8.11
C ASP A 213 22.11 12.29 -8.90
N VAL A 214 21.53 11.42 -9.73
CA VAL A 214 20.34 11.72 -10.56
C VAL A 214 19.30 10.61 -10.47
N VAL A 215 18.03 10.98 -10.27
CA VAL A 215 16.88 10.07 -10.29
C VAL A 215 15.89 10.53 -11.35
N PHE A 216 15.64 9.69 -12.34
CA PHE A 216 14.56 9.88 -13.30
C PHE A 216 13.43 8.93 -12.94
N SER A 217 12.30 9.48 -12.52
CA SER A 217 11.18 8.70 -12.02
C SER A 217 9.98 8.84 -12.95
N PHE A 218 9.57 7.74 -13.56
CA PHE A 218 8.48 7.67 -14.52
C PHE A 218 7.26 7.14 -13.80
N GLY A 219 6.34 8.03 -13.41
CA GLY A 219 5.08 7.63 -12.81
C GLY A 219 5.18 6.99 -11.41
N ALA A 220 6.37 6.97 -10.80
CA ALA A 220 6.56 6.40 -9.47
C ALA A 220 6.26 7.46 -8.42
N ASN A 221 5.11 7.36 -7.74
CA ASN A 221 4.76 8.24 -6.63
C ASN A 221 5.34 7.74 -5.29
N PHE A 222 6.66 7.56 -5.23
CA PHE A 222 7.36 6.91 -4.12
C PHE A 222 7.33 7.67 -2.79
N LEU A 223 7.01 8.97 -2.79
CA LEU A 223 6.72 9.72 -1.57
C LEU A 223 5.28 9.53 -1.07
N GLU A 224 4.41 8.87 -1.84
CA GLU A 224 3.00 8.60 -1.49
C GLU A 224 2.77 7.12 -1.16
N THR A 225 2.49 6.29 -2.17
CA THR A 225 2.00 4.92 -1.98
C THR A 225 2.85 3.85 -2.64
N TRP A 226 3.75 4.19 -3.56
CA TRP A 226 4.44 3.21 -4.41
C TRP A 226 5.43 2.30 -3.65
N LEU A 227 5.29 0.99 -3.86
CA LEU A 227 6.10 -0.16 -3.40
C LEU A 227 6.44 -0.21 -1.90
N SER A 228 7.23 0.75 -1.42
CA SER A 228 7.67 0.86 -0.04
C SER A 228 7.82 2.33 0.36
N PRO A 229 6.70 3.04 0.60
CA PRO A 229 6.72 4.48 0.81
C PRO A 229 7.63 4.93 1.95
N VAL A 230 7.64 4.20 3.07
CA VAL A 230 8.47 4.56 4.23
C VAL A 230 9.96 4.41 3.90
N ASN A 231 10.34 3.38 3.16
CA ASN A 231 11.73 3.20 2.73
C ASN A 231 12.15 4.33 1.78
N TYR A 232 11.35 4.62 0.75
CA TYR A 232 11.66 5.66 -0.21
C TYR A 232 11.60 7.07 0.37
N ASN A 233 10.69 7.37 1.29
CA ASN A 233 10.68 8.66 2.01
C ASN A 233 11.98 8.86 2.82
N ARG A 234 12.50 7.80 3.44
CA ARG A 234 13.78 7.86 4.16
C ARG A 234 14.96 8.01 3.21
N ALA A 235 14.96 7.27 2.10
CA ALA A 235 15.99 7.36 1.08
C ALA A 235 16.02 8.75 0.43
N PHE A 236 14.85 9.34 0.15
CA PHE A 236 14.70 10.72 -0.29
C PHE A 236 15.27 11.70 0.73
N GLY A 237 15.00 11.53 2.03
CA GLY A 237 15.62 12.34 3.07
C GLY A 237 17.14 12.35 2.99
N ARG A 238 17.76 11.17 2.86
CA ARG A 238 19.22 11.02 2.70
C ARG A 238 19.75 11.67 1.41
N LEU A 239 19.03 11.49 0.31
CA LEU A 239 19.35 12.10 -0.99
C LEU A 239 19.36 13.63 -0.90
N ARG A 240 18.43 14.20 -0.13
CA ARG A 240 18.31 15.65 0.11
C ARG A 240 19.29 16.18 1.15
N GLU A 241 19.72 15.35 2.10
CA GLU A 241 20.74 15.62 3.12
C GLU A 241 22.19 15.53 2.59
N GLY A 242 22.37 15.26 1.29
CA GLY A 242 23.68 14.95 0.67
C GLY A 242 24.83 15.88 1.05
N GLN A 243 26.06 15.39 0.84
CA GLN A 243 27.31 16.09 1.17
C GLN A 243 27.29 17.54 0.64
N VAL A 244 27.96 18.46 1.34
CA VAL A 244 28.05 19.86 0.94
C VAL A 244 28.47 19.96 -0.54
N GLY A 245 27.58 20.43 -1.40
CA GLY A 245 27.80 20.57 -2.85
C GLY A 245 27.21 19.45 -3.73
N LYS A 246 26.67 18.36 -3.16
CA LYS A 246 25.99 17.27 -3.88
C LYS A 246 24.63 16.96 -3.24
N ARG A 247 23.60 17.71 -3.63
CA ARG A 247 22.18 17.37 -3.37
C ARG A 247 21.67 16.63 -4.59
N GLY A 248 21.15 15.41 -4.42
CA GLY A 248 20.68 14.61 -5.55
C GLY A 248 19.57 15.31 -6.33
N TYR A 249 19.60 15.12 -7.65
CA TYR A 249 18.72 15.75 -8.62
C TYR A 249 17.61 14.80 -9.06
N ILE A 250 16.36 15.25 -8.98
CA ILE A 250 15.19 14.41 -9.28
C ILE A 250 14.38 15.04 -10.42
N VAL A 251 14.16 14.26 -11.48
CA VAL A 251 13.19 14.56 -12.53
C VAL A 251 12.03 13.59 -12.42
N GLN A 252 10.82 14.11 -12.29
CA GLN A 252 9.60 13.33 -12.21
C GLN A 252 8.79 13.48 -13.50
N PHE A 253 8.59 12.37 -14.21
CA PHE A 253 7.75 12.27 -15.40
C PHE A 253 6.40 11.68 -15.02
N GLU A 254 5.38 12.50 -14.93
CA GLU A 254 4.01 12.03 -14.71
C GLU A 254 2.98 13.13 -15.07
N PRO A 255 1.74 12.75 -15.44
CA PRO A 255 0.72 13.73 -15.84
C PRO A 255 0.17 14.59 -14.71
N ARG A 256 0.25 14.14 -13.45
CA ARG A 256 -0.29 14.85 -12.28
C ARG A 256 0.84 15.40 -11.40
N LEU A 257 0.63 16.55 -10.77
CA LEU A 257 1.54 17.05 -9.74
C LEU A 257 1.36 16.24 -8.44
N SER A 258 1.99 15.07 -8.35
CA SER A 258 2.03 14.26 -7.13
C SER A 258 2.89 14.88 -6.04
N SER A 259 2.87 14.32 -4.84
CA SER A 259 3.81 14.71 -3.77
C SER A 259 5.27 14.44 -4.17
N THR A 260 5.50 13.46 -5.07
CA THR A 260 6.84 13.17 -5.61
C THR A 260 7.24 14.23 -6.62
N ALA A 261 6.35 14.59 -7.57
CA ALA A 261 6.58 15.69 -8.52
C ALA A 261 6.77 17.04 -7.83
N ALA A 262 5.94 17.37 -6.84
CA ALA A 262 6.04 18.61 -6.07
C ALA A 262 7.33 18.69 -5.24
N SER A 263 7.94 17.54 -4.94
CA SER A 263 9.21 17.46 -4.21
C SER A 263 10.41 17.22 -5.13
N ALA A 264 10.20 17.09 -6.44
CA ALA A 264 11.25 16.91 -7.44
C ALA A 264 11.90 18.26 -7.78
N ASP A 265 13.05 18.22 -8.45
CA ASP A 265 13.72 19.43 -8.94
C ASP A 265 13.11 19.89 -10.27
N GLU A 266 12.71 18.93 -11.10
CA GLU A 266 11.91 19.17 -12.29
C GLU A 266 10.70 18.22 -12.33
N TRP A 267 9.54 18.77 -12.65
CA TRP A 267 8.35 18.00 -13.00
C TRP A 267 8.08 18.17 -14.50
N VAL A 268 8.03 17.05 -15.21
CA VAL A 268 7.71 16.99 -16.63
C VAL A 268 6.28 16.47 -16.77
N PRO A 269 5.29 17.34 -17.08
CA PRO A 269 3.89 16.97 -17.21
C PRO A 269 3.62 16.26 -18.54
N ILE A 270 3.99 14.99 -18.61
CA ILE A 270 3.82 14.16 -19.80
C ILE A 270 2.35 13.79 -20.04
N ARG A 271 2.02 13.45 -21.29
CA ARG A 271 0.69 12.89 -21.60
C ARG A 271 0.57 11.48 -20.99
N PRO A 272 -0.57 11.12 -20.37
CA PRO A 272 -0.74 9.80 -19.76
C PRO A 272 -0.49 8.65 -20.75
N GLY A 273 0.30 7.66 -20.34
CA GLY A 273 0.64 6.50 -21.17
C GLY A 273 1.79 6.74 -22.14
N THR A 274 2.49 7.86 -22.05
CA THR A 274 3.66 8.18 -22.90
C THR A 274 5.00 8.11 -22.15
N GLU A 275 4.98 7.72 -20.88
CA GLU A 275 6.15 7.51 -20.00
C GLU A 275 7.22 6.64 -20.68
N GLY A 276 6.82 5.47 -21.19
CA GLY A 276 7.71 4.53 -21.85
C GLY A 276 8.29 5.08 -23.16
N LEU A 277 7.53 5.91 -23.88
CA LEU A 277 8.02 6.58 -25.09
C LEU A 277 9.13 7.57 -24.76
N VAL A 278 8.95 8.36 -23.70
CA VAL A 278 10.00 9.28 -23.23
C VAL A 278 11.27 8.50 -22.89
N ALA A 279 11.15 7.40 -22.14
CA ALA A 279 12.31 6.56 -21.81
C ALA A 279 13.02 6.00 -23.06
N LEU A 280 12.26 5.54 -24.06
CA LEU A 280 12.83 5.10 -25.34
C LEU A 280 13.57 6.23 -26.07
N ALA A 281 13.01 7.44 -26.10
CA ALA A 281 13.67 8.60 -26.73
C ALA A 281 14.95 8.99 -26.00
N LEU A 282 14.95 9.00 -24.66
CA LEU A 282 16.16 9.27 -23.88
C LEU A 282 17.23 8.20 -24.15
N GLY A 283 16.88 6.92 -24.12
CA GLY A 283 17.81 5.83 -24.42
C GLY A 283 18.37 5.90 -25.84
N LYS A 284 17.53 6.26 -26.83
CA LYS A 284 17.94 6.50 -28.22
C LYS A 284 19.01 7.59 -28.32
N ILE A 285 18.79 8.74 -27.69
CA ILE A 285 19.73 9.87 -27.69
C ILE A 285 21.05 9.47 -27.02
N ILE A 286 20.99 8.81 -25.87
CA ILE A 286 22.17 8.32 -25.13
C ILE A 286 23.03 7.41 -26.02
N VAL A 287 22.39 6.46 -26.73
CA VAL A 287 23.06 5.53 -27.63
C VAL A 287 23.69 6.23 -28.83
N GLU A 288 22.96 7.15 -29.49
CA GLU A 288 23.43 7.81 -30.71
C GLU A 288 24.55 8.81 -30.44
N GLU A 289 24.51 9.48 -29.30
CA GLU A 289 25.55 10.40 -28.87
C GLU A 289 26.73 9.72 -28.16
N GLY A 290 26.60 8.43 -27.83
CA GLY A 290 27.63 7.66 -27.12
C GLY A 290 27.88 8.17 -25.70
N LEU A 291 26.81 8.57 -25.00
CA LEU A 291 26.88 9.09 -23.63
C LEU A 291 26.92 7.95 -22.59
N GLY A 292 27.43 8.26 -21.38
CA GLY A 292 27.52 7.32 -20.26
C GLY A 292 28.85 6.55 -20.18
N HIS A 293 28.94 5.62 -19.22
CA HIS A 293 30.16 4.84 -19.01
C HIS A 293 30.43 3.83 -20.16
N GLU A 294 31.72 3.70 -20.50
CA GLU A 294 32.24 2.99 -21.67
C GLU A 294 31.56 1.63 -21.97
N LEU A 295 31.24 1.42 -23.25
CA LEU A 295 30.86 0.16 -23.89
C LEU A 295 29.50 -0.48 -23.51
N SER A 296 28.76 0.04 -22.53
CA SER A 296 27.51 -0.61 -22.06
C SER A 296 26.35 -0.60 -23.07
N HIS A 297 26.29 0.38 -23.97
CA HIS A 297 25.11 0.61 -24.82
C HIS A 297 25.21 0.04 -26.24
N ARG A 298 26.39 -0.41 -26.69
CA ARG A 298 26.58 -0.92 -28.06
C ARG A 298 25.79 -2.20 -28.34
N GLU A 299 25.71 -3.09 -27.36
CA GLU A 299 24.96 -4.35 -27.47
C GLU A 299 23.44 -4.11 -27.51
N HIS A 300 22.99 -3.00 -26.93
CA HIS A 300 21.57 -2.62 -26.85
C HIS A 300 21.13 -1.64 -27.94
N ALA A 301 22.04 -1.12 -28.77
CA ALA A 301 21.73 -0.16 -29.83
C ALA A 301 20.67 -0.67 -30.83
N VAL A 302 20.59 -1.99 -31.03
CA VAL A 302 19.57 -2.61 -31.87
C VAL A 302 18.14 -2.36 -31.37
N MET A 303 17.95 -2.25 -30.05
CA MET A 303 16.64 -1.99 -29.42
C MET A 303 16.09 -0.62 -29.81
N TYR A 304 16.97 0.33 -30.07
CA TYR A 304 16.63 1.72 -30.40
C TYR A 304 16.62 2.01 -31.91
N LYS A 305 16.81 1.00 -32.77
CA LYS A 305 16.91 1.20 -34.22
C LYS A 305 15.65 1.83 -34.83
N ASN A 306 14.47 1.46 -34.33
CA ASN A 306 13.17 1.91 -34.83
C ASN A 306 12.56 3.03 -33.99
N VAL A 307 13.32 3.61 -33.06
CA VAL A 307 12.86 4.72 -32.22
C VAL A 307 13.06 6.04 -32.96
N ASN A 308 11.97 6.79 -33.17
CA ASN A 308 12.01 8.13 -33.78
C ASN A 308 11.75 9.20 -32.71
N VAL A 309 12.80 9.94 -32.35
CA VAL A 309 12.73 11.00 -31.31
C VAL A 309 11.76 12.12 -31.71
N GLY A 310 11.67 12.46 -33.00
CA GLY A 310 10.76 13.52 -33.48
C GLY A 310 9.29 13.15 -33.33
N GLU A 311 8.93 11.91 -33.67
CA GLU A 311 7.56 11.40 -33.47
C GLU A 311 7.22 11.30 -31.98
N ILE A 312 8.18 10.90 -31.14
CA ILE A 312 7.97 10.83 -29.69
C ILE A 312 7.81 12.24 -29.09
N ALA A 313 8.59 13.23 -29.55
CA ALA A 313 8.44 14.61 -29.13
C ALA A 313 7.02 15.13 -29.42
N GLU A 314 6.47 14.85 -30.60
CA GLU A 314 5.09 15.19 -30.95
C GLU A 314 4.05 14.44 -30.10
N ALA A 315 4.26 13.12 -29.90
CA ALA A 315 3.35 12.26 -29.14
C ALA A 315 3.31 12.62 -27.66
N THR A 316 4.45 12.96 -27.06
CA THR A 316 4.58 13.30 -25.63
C THR A 316 4.28 14.77 -25.34
N GLY A 317 4.48 15.64 -26.33
CA GLY A 317 4.44 17.10 -26.16
C GLY A 317 5.71 17.69 -25.55
N ILE A 318 6.79 16.92 -25.43
CA ILE A 318 8.10 17.38 -24.96
C ILE A 318 8.94 17.78 -26.18
N PRO A 319 9.48 19.00 -26.26
CA PRO A 319 10.38 19.39 -27.34
C PRO A 319 11.61 18.47 -27.43
N ALA A 320 12.10 18.19 -28.65
CA ALA A 320 13.28 17.35 -28.86
C ALA A 320 14.53 17.89 -28.12
N GLU A 321 14.73 19.22 -28.12
CA GLU A 321 15.82 19.88 -27.37
C GLU A 321 15.76 19.58 -25.87
N GLU A 322 14.55 19.47 -25.31
CA GLU A 322 14.36 19.14 -23.90
C GLU A 322 14.64 17.65 -23.62
N LEU A 323 14.27 16.76 -24.54
CA LEU A 323 14.65 15.35 -24.48
C LEU A 323 16.18 15.18 -24.56
N GLU A 324 16.86 15.94 -25.41
CA GLU A 324 18.32 15.96 -25.52
C GLU A 324 18.97 16.45 -24.22
N ARG A 325 18.46 17.55 -23.63
CA ARG A 325 18.94 18.07 -22.35
C ARG A 325 18.80 17.04 -21.23
N LEU A 326 17.65 16.38 -21.14
CA LEU A 326 17.35 15.35 -20.14
C LEU A 326 18.22 14.09 -20.33
N ALA A 327 18.41 13.66 -21.58
CA ALA A 327 19.26 12.51 -21.89
C ALA A 327 20.72 12.77 -21.47
N ARG A 328 21.25 13.95 -21.78
CA ARG A 328 22.60 14.39 -21.37
C ARG A 328 22.72 14.51 -19.86
N SER A 329 21.73 15.08 -19.17
CA SER A 329 21.80 15.24 -17.70
C SER A 329 21.77 13.90 -16.97
N PHE A 330 21.00 12.93 -17.47
CA PHE A 330 20.96 11.57 -16.93
C PHE A 330 22.26 10.80 -17.21
N ALA A 331 22.76 10.85 -18.44
CA ALA A 331 23.92 10.05 -18.84
C ALA A 331 25.26 10.58 -18.32
N ASN A 332 25.37 11.87 -18.03
CA ASN A 332 26.58 12.48 -17.48
C ASN A 332 26.74 12.32 -15.96
N ALA A 333 25.75 11.72 -15.27
CA ALA A 333 25.84 11.43 -13.84
C ALA A 333 26.61 10.13 -13.59
N ASP A 334 27.38 10.09 -12.49
CA ASP A 334 28.13 8.90 -12.07
C ASP A 334 27.21 7.81 -11.49
N HIS A 335 26.19 8.22 -10.73
CA HIS A 335 25.21 7.33 -10.12
C HIS A 335 23.78 7.75 -10.49
N GLN A 336 23.29 7.23 -11.59
CA GLN A 336 21.94 7.46 -12.11
C GLN A 336 21.01 6.27 -11.86
N VAL A 337 19.74 6.57 -11.58
CA VAL A 337 18.68 5.55 -11.46
C VAL A 337 17.44 6.00 -12.22
N ALA A 338 16.94 5.13 -13.09
CA ALA A 338 15.63 5.26 -13.70
C ALA A 338 14.62 4.38 -12.95
N ILE A 339 13.44 4.93 -12.64
CA ILE A 339 12.41 4.25 -11.84
C ILE A 339 11.15 4.03 -12.70
N PRO A 340 10.85 2.78 -13.08
CA PRO A 340 9.57 2.39 -13.68
C PRO A 340 8.46 2.36 -12.61
N GLY A 341 7.65 3.41 -12.55
CA GLY A 341 6.53 3.52 -11.60
C GLY A 341 5.32 2.67 -11.94
N GLY A 342 4.42 2.55 -10.95
CA GLY A 342 3.23 1.71 -11.07
C GLY A 342 2.21 2.19 -12.12
N THR A 343 2.18 3.49 -12.44
CA THR A 343 1.25 4.01 -13.44
C THR A 343 1.53 3.44 -14.83
N LEU A 344 2.78 3.08 -15.14
CA LEU A 344 3.13 2.44 -16.41
C LEU A 344 2.43 1.09 -16.57
N ALA A 345 2.28 0.33 -15.49
CA ALA A 345 1.59 -0.96 -15.52
C ALA A 345 0.07 -0.84 -15.77
N GLY A 346 -0.51 0.36 -15.64
CA GLY A 346 -1.94 0.61 -15.83
C GLY A 346 -2.41 0.66 -17.30
N HIS A 347 -1.49 0.54 -18.27
CA HIS A 347 -1.76 0.61 -19.70
C HIS A 347 -1.67 -0.77 -20.38
N GLY A 348 -2.31 -0.92 -21.54
CA GLY A 348 -2.34 -2.20 -22.28
C GLY A 348 -0.96 -2.70 -22.71
N ASP A 349 0.02 -1.81 -22.81
CA ASP A 349 1.43 -2.03 -23.13
C ASP A 349 2.36 -1.86 -21.92
N GLY A 350 1.82 -1.88 -20.70
CA GLY A 350 2.56 -1.54 -19.48
C GLY A 350 3.83 -2.36 -19.21
N GLY A 351 3.87 -3.62 -19.67
CA GLY A 351 5.08 -4.44 -19.62
C GLY A 351 6.22 -3.88 -20.47
N ALA A 352 5.91 -3.43 -21.69
CA ALA A 352 6.89 -2.81 -22.58
C ALA A 352 7.31 -1.42 -22.06
N ALA A 353 6.37 -0.66 -21.51
CA ALA A 353 6.66 0.65 -20.91
C ALA A 353 7.60 0.52 -19.69
N ILE A 354 7.35 -0.44 -18.79
CA ILE A 354 8.23 -0.72 -17.66
C ILE A 354 9.60 -1.18 -18.15
N ALA A 355 9.67 -2.10 -19.12
CA ALA A 355 10.94 -2.58 -19.67
C ALA A 355 11.73 -1.49 -20.42
N ALA A 356 11.08 -0.47 -20.96
CA ALA A 356 11.76 0.66 -21.60
C ALA A 356 12.47 1.58 -20.60
N VAL A 357 11.97 1.64 -19.36
CA VAL A 357 12.55 2.43 -18.27
C VAL A 357 13.55 1.62 -17.44
N HIS A 358 13.24 0.33 -17.22
CA HIS A 358 14.00 -0.57 -16.36
C HIS A 358 15.36 -0.94 -16.96
#